data_AF-A0A0P0VYY6-F1
#
_entry.id   AF-A0A0P0VYY6-F1
#
_cell.length_a   1.000
_cell.length_b   1.000
_cell.length_c   1.000
_cell.angle_alpha   90.00
_cell.angle_beta   90.00
_cell.angle_gamma   90.00
#
_symmetry.space_group_name_H-M   'P 1'
#
loop_
_entity.id
_entity.type
_entity.pdbx_description
1 polymer ?
#
loop_
_entity_poly.entity_id
_entity_poly.type
_entity_poly.pdbx_seq_one_letter_code
_entity_poly.pdbx_strand_id
1 'polypeptide(L)'
;MDAAALGAAAGAPNPAAPVGGDQQPRTERLSAGVQQQLNLEGMRARAVGLYKAISRILEDFDAIARANPNASPKWQDVLGQFSMVSMELFNIVEDIKKVSKVFVVYPRNVNAENAAILPVMLSSKLLPEMEAEEATKRDNLLSGITNLTVSGQIEKLKTRIDMIGSACETAEKVIAESRKNYGLGARQGANLGPTLDKAQAAKIQEQEGLLRAAVNYGEGLRVPGDQRQMYSSLPSHLVDVLPFGDGAHNFGDNSGLFL
;
A
#
# COMPACT_ATOMS: atom_id res chain seq x y z
N MET A 1 -16.84 72.25 -36.47
CA MET A 1 -17.86 71.93 -35.46
C MET A 1 -17.23 71.25 -34.25
N ASP A 2 -16.58 71.92 -33.29
CA ASP A 2 -15.90 73.23 -33.20
C ASP A 2 -14.94 73.11 -31.97
N ALA A 3 -13.64 73.42 -32.04
CA ALA A 3 -12.93 74.72 -32.09
C ALA A 3 -12.54 75.30 -30.71
N ALA A 4 -11.22 75.45 -30.48
CA ALA A 4 -10.53 76.31 -29.49
C ALA A 4 -10.70 75.97 -27.97
N ALA A 5 -9.86 76.41 -27.02
CA ALA A 5 -8.58 77.18 -27.00
C ALA A 5 -7.65 76.58 -25.90
N LEU A 6 -6.30 76.49 -25.96
CA LEU A 6 -5.19 77.46 -26.17
C LEU A 6 -4.72 78.18 -24.87
N GLY A 7 -3.45 77.94 -24.47
CA GLY A 7 -2.72 78.52 -23.31
C GLY A 7 -1.89 77.44 -22.58
N ALA A 8 -0.55 77.34 -22.62
CA ALA A 8 0.55 78.28 -22.28
C ALA A 8 0.65 78.57 -20.76
N ALA A 9 1.79 78.54 -20.06
CA ALA A 9 3.15 77.97 -20.28
C ALA A 9 3.90 78.01 -18.91
N ALA A 10 5.16 77.61 -18.64
CA ALA A 10 6.29 76.94 -19.33
C ALA A 10 7.27 76.39 -18.24
N GLY A 11 8.30 75.60 -18.59
CA GLY A 11 9.53 75.49 -17.74
C GLY A 11 10.31 74.16 -17.75
N ALA A 12 11.61 74.26 -18.07
CA ALA A 12 12.75 73.39 -17.72
C ALA A 12 12.73 71.85 -17.97
N PRO A 13 13.70 71.28 -18.70
CA PRO A 13 13.99 69.85 -18.71
C PRO A 13 15.00 69.45 -17.60
N ASN A 14 14.98 68.18 -17.16
CA ASN A 14 16.13 67.54 -16.51
C ASN A 14 16.12 66.01 -16.77
N PRO A 15 17.28 65.31 -16.70
CA PRO A 15 17.46 64.06 -17.44
C PRO A 15 17.35 62.75 -16.62
N ALA A 16 17.43 61.65 -17.37
CA ALA A 16 17.46 60.23 -16.99
C ALA A 16 17.87 59.87 -15.54
N ALA A 17 17.00 59.08 -14.89
CA ALA A 17 17.33 58.15 -13.82
C ALA A 17 17.05 56.70 -14.31
N PRO A 18 17.74 55.66 -13.79
CA PRO A 18 18.04 54.47 -14.57
C PRO A 18 16.96 53.37 -14.59
N VAL A 19 16.99 52.58 -15.66
CA VAL A 19 16.33 51.27 -15.73
C VAL A 19 17.09 50.31 -14.81
N GLY A 20 16.54 50.05 -13.62
CA GLY A 20 17.19 49.28 -12.55
C GLY A 20 16.19 48.59 -11.62
N GLY A 21 15.14 48.00 -12.19
CA GLY A 21 14.13 47.27 -11.43
C GLY A 21 14.49 45.79 -11.28
N ASP A 22 15.14 45.41 -10.18
CA ASP A 22 15.34 44.02 -9.79
C ASP A 22 13.97 43.35 -9.52
N GLN A 23 13.41 42.72 -10.55
CA GLN A 23 12.27 41.82 -10.39
C GLN A 23 12.73 40.50 -9.76
N GLN A 24 13.03 40.56 -8.46
CA GLN A 24 13.14 39.36 -7.64
C GLN A 24 11.89 38.51 -7.87
N PRO A 25 12.03 37.22 -8.25
CA PRO A 25 10.87 36.38 -8.52
C PRO A 25 10.06 36.25 -7.24
N ARG A 26 8.86 36.85 -7.23
CA ARG A 26 7.91 36.76 -6.11
C ARG A 26 7.71 35.29 -5.79
N THR A 27 8.34 34.84 -4.71
CA THR A 27 8.14 33.48 -4.22
C THR A 27 6.73 33.43 -3.65
N GLU A 28 5.80 32.90 -4.44
CA GLU A 28 4.48 32.52 -3.99
C GLU A 28 4.65 31.51 -2.86
N ARG A 29 4.60 32.00 -1.62
CA ARG A 29 4.33 31.16 -0.47
C ARG A 29 2.98 30.51 -0.74
N LEU A 30 2.98 29.18 -0.83
CA LEU A 30 1.76 28.36 -0.81
C LEU A 30 0.82 28.94 0.26
N SER A 31 -0.44 29.19 -0.09
CA SER A 31 -1.37 29.81 0.86
C SER A 31 -1.51 28.93 2.11
N ALA A 32 -1.83 29.51 3.27
CA ALA A 32 -1.92 28.75 4.52
C ALA A 32 -2.88 27.56 4.41
N GLY A 33 -3.99 27.72 3.67
CA GLY A 33 -4.92 26.63 3.35
C GLY A 33 -4.29 25.52 2.51
N VAL A 34 -3.49 25.85 1.49
CA VAL A 34 -2.77 24.83 0.69
C VAL A 34 -1.69 24.13 1.52
N GLN A 35 -0.98 24.84 2.41
CA GLN A 35 -0.01 24.21 3.32
C GLN A 35 -0.69 23.24 4.30
N GLN A 36 -1.84 23.63 4.87
CA GLN A 36 -2.65 22.75 5.72
C GLN A 36 -3.22 21.55 4.96
N GLN A 37 -3.74 21.76 3.74
CA GLN A 37 -4.27 20.70 2.87
C GLN A 37 -3.19 19.69 2.45
N LEU A 38 -1.94 20.14 2.28
CA LEU A 38 -0.80 19.28 1.98
C LEU A 38 -0.33 18.44 3.18
N ASN A 39 -0.49 18.95 4.41
CA ASN A 39 -0.02 18.33 5.66
C ASN A 39 1.42 17.77 5.60
N LEU A 40 2.34 18.47 4.93
CA LEU A 40 3.72 17.96 4.74
C LEU A 40 4.47 17.79 6.07
N GLU A 41 4.13 18.59 7.10
CA GLU A 41 4.73 18.48 8.42
C GLU A 41 4.29 17.20 9.15
N GLY A 42 2.98 16.89 9.16
CA GLY A 42 2.45 15.63 9.71
C GLY A 42 2.84 14.39 8.88
N MET A 43 3.06 14.55 7.57
CA MET A 43 3.64 13.51 6.72
C MET A 43 5.11 13.27 7.04
N ARG A 44 5.92 14.34 7.17
CA ARG A 44 7.33 14.28 7.57
C ARG A 44 7.50 13.69 8.97
N ALA A 45 6.66 14.07 9.92
CA ALA A 45 6.69 13.54 11.28
C ALA A 45 6.48 12.01 11.30
N ARG A 46 5.48 11.50 10.56
CA ARG A 46 5.26 10.06 10.42
C ARG A 46 6.37 9.36 9.63
N ALA A 47 6.88 9.93 8.54
CA ALA A 47 7.99 9.35 7.79
C ALA A 47 9.26 9.21 8.65
N VAL A 48 9.58 10.22 9.49
CA VAL A 48 10.67 10.15 10.47
C VAL A 48 10.37 9.17 11.61
N GLY A 49 9.12 9.04 12.03
CA GLY A 49 8.67 8.03 13.00
C GLY A 49 8.85 6.60 12.48
N LEU A 50 8.37 6.33 11.27
CA LEU A 50 8.50 5.05 10.57
C LEU A 50 9.97 4.69 10.32
N TYR A 51 10.79 5.65 9.87
CA TYR A 51 12.24 5.45 9.74
C TYR A 51 12.86 5.00 11.07
N LYS A 52 12.58 5.71 12.18
CA LYS A 52 13.09 5.35 13.51
C LYS A 52 12.59 3.98 13.99
N ALA A 53 11.34 3.63 13.70
CA ALA A 53 10.79 2.33 14.03
C ALA A 53 11.51 1.19 13.28
N ILE A 54 11.74 1.36 11.97
CA ILE A 54 12.48 0.41 11.14
C ILE A 54 13.95 0.32 11.59
N SER A 55 14.63 1.44 11.82
CA SER A 55 16.02 1.44 12.34
C SER A 55 16.12 0.65 13.65
N ARG A 56 15.21 0.88 14.60
CA ARG A 56 15.17 0.14 15.86
C ARG A 56 14.93 -1.36 15.65
N ILE A 57 14.03 -1.75 14.75
CA ILE A 57 13.77 -3.18 14.46
C ILE A 57 15.05 -3.86 13.93
N LEU A 58 15.80 -3.19 13.07
CA LEU A 58 17.09 -3.68 12.58
C LEU A 58 18.14 -3.74 13.70
N GLU A 59 18.24 -2.72 14.55
CA GLU A 59 19.12 -2.71 15.73
C GLU A 59 18.80 -3.85 16.73
N ASP A 60 17.51 -4.12 16.97
CA ASP A 60 17.01 -5.21 17.82
C ASP A 60 17.34 -6.59 17.18
N PHE A 61 17.22 -6.76 15.86
CA PHE A 61 17.60 -7.98 15.15
C PHE A 61 19.12 -8.21 15.14
N ASP A 62 19.90 -7.16 14.86
CA ASP A 62 21.37 -7.19 14.91
C ASP A 62 21.88 -7.49 16.33
N ALA A 63 21.16 -7.07 17.38
CA ALA A 63 21.47 -7.43 18.76
C ALA A 63 21.24 -8.93 19.02
N ILE A 64 20.15 -9.52 18.50
CA ILE A 64 19.86 -10.95 18.61
C ILE A 64 20.92 -11.77 17.88
N ALA A 65 21.23 -11.43 16.62
CA ALA A 65 22.22 -12.14 15.81
C ALA A 65 23.64 -12.08 16.41
N ARG A 66 24.03 -10.95 17.02
CA ARG A 66 25.31 -10.82 17.74
C ARG A 66 25.33 -11.60 19.07
N ALA A 67 24.21 -11.71 19.77
CA ALA A 67 24.12 -12.45 21.02
C ALA A 67 24.17 -13.97 20.80
N ASN A 68 23.60 -14.47 19.69
CA ASN A 68 23.71 -15.85 19.25
C ASN A 68 23.47 -15.93 17.72
N PRO A 69 24.49 -16.27 16.91
CA PRO A 69 24.35 -16.35 15.45
C PRO A 69 23.28 -17.33 14.95
N ASN A 70 22.88 -18.31 15.77
CA ASN A 70 21.82 -19.28 15.44
C ASN A 70 20.45 -18.90 16.04
N ALA A 71 20.33 -17.77 16.74
CA ALA A 71 19.05 -17.29 17.26
C ALA A 71 18.29 -16.48 16.20
N SER A 72 17.09 -16.93 15.86
CA SER A 72 16.10 -16.10 15.15
C SER A 72 15.27 -15.29 16.16
N PRO A 73 14.80 -14.08 15.81
CA PRO A 73 13.79 -13.38 16.60
C PRO A 73 12.50 -14.22 16.67
N LYS A 74 11.76 -14.12 17.78
CA LYS A 74 10.51 -14.91 17.95
C LYS A 74 9.48 -14.43 16.93
N TRP A 75 8.83 -15.37 16.25
CA TRP A 75 7.85 -15.06 15.20
C TRP A 75 6.73 -14.12 15.65
N GLN A 76 6.24 -14.25 16.88
CA GLN A 76 5.21 -13.36 17.44
C GLN A 76 5.69 -11.90 17.59
N ASP A 77 6.96 -11.70 17.97
CA ASP A 77 7.55 -10.36 18.13
C ASP A 77 7.76 -9.71 16.74
N VAL A 78 8.26 -10.49 15.77
CA VAL A 78 8.41 -10.08 14.35
C VAL A 78 7.06 -9.70 13.74
N LEU A 79 6.02 -10.53 13.94
CA LEU A 79 4.67 -10.30 13.41
C LEU A 79 4.03 -9.03 14.00
N GLY A 80 4.24 -8.77 15.29
CA GLY A 80 3.79 -7.54 15.95
C GLY A 80 4.49 -6.28 15.40
N GLN A 81 5.81 -6.34 15.24
CA GLN A 81 6.61 -5.26 14.64
C GLN A 81 6.20 -5.00 13.18
N PHE A 82 6.09 -6.05 12.36
CA PHE A 82 5.67 -5.96 10.95
C PHE A 82 4.27 -5.37 10.79
N SER A 83 3.34 -5.74 11.68
CA SER A 83 1.97 -5.19 11.69
C SER A 83 1.96 -3.67 11.95
N MET A 84 2.80 -3.20 12.88
CA MET A 84 2.94 -1.77 13.19
C MET A 84 3.57 -0.99 12.02
N VAL A 85 4.65 -1.52 11.44
CA VAL A 85 5.32 -0.92 10.26
C VAL A 85 4.37 -0.84 9.06
N SER A 86 3.60 -1.90 8.82
CA SER A 86 2.63 -1.97 7.71
C SER A 86 1.49 -0.95 7.86
N MET A 87 0.96 -0.77 9.08
CA MET A 87 -0.07 0.23 9.39
C MET A 87 0.43 1.66 9.15
N GLU A 88 1.62 2.01 9.65
CA GLU A 88 2.17 3.35 9.46
C GLU A 88 2.56 3.63 8.00
N LEU A 89 3.11 2.63 7.30
CA LEU A 89 3.36 2.73 5.85
C LEU A 89 2.07 2.97 5.06
N PHE A 90 1.00 2.21 5.35
CA PHE A 90 -0.31 2.40 4.74
C PHE A 90 -0.87 3.81 4.99
N ASN A 91 -0.81 4.29 6.24
CA ASN A 91 -1.26 5.63 6.62
C ASN A 91 -0.51 6.75 5.87
N ILE A 92 0.80 6.60 5.64
CA ILE A 92 1.60 7.54 4.85
C ILE A 92 1.25 7.45 3.35
N VAL A 93 1.07 6.23 2.82
CA VAL A 93 0.72 5.98 1.42
C VAL A 93 -0.66 6.56 1.06
N GLU A 94 -1.66 6.42 1.93
CA GLU A 94 -2.99 7.01 1.69
C GLU A 94 -2.98 8.54 1.75
N ASP A 95 -2.13 9.16 2.56
CA ASP A 95 -2.02 10.62 2.58
C ASP A 95 -1.19 11.18 1.43
N ILE A 96 -0.10 10.52 1.01
CA ILE A 96 0.68 10.99 -0.14
C ILE A 96 -0.09 10.81 -1.47
N LYS A 97 -0.98 9.82 -1.58
CA LYS A 97 -1.92 9.68 -2.71
C LYS A 97 -2.82 10.90 -2.92
N LYS A 98 -3.19 11.62 -1.85
CA LYS A 98 -4.07 12.81 -1.90
C LYS A 98 -3.40 14.03 -2.50
N VAL A 99 -2.05 14.10 -2.44
CA VAL A 99 -1.27 15.28 -2.86
C VAL A 99 -0.40 15.03 -4.10
N SER A 100 0.13 13.82 -4.27
CA SER A 100 1.12 13.47 -5.31
C SER A 100 0.68 13.71 -6.76
N LYS A 101 -0.64 13.75 -7.04
CA LYS A 101 -1.18 14.04 -8.38
C LYS A 101 -1.39 15.53 -8.66
N VAL A 102 -1.26 16.41 -7.65
CA VAL A 102 -1.63 17.83 -7.74
C VAL A 102 -0.39 18.74 -7.68
N PHE A 103 0.72 18.26 -7.12
CA PHE A 103 1.92 19.07 -6.87
C PHE A 103 3.18 18.46 -7.49
N VAL A 104 4.01 19.29 -8.11
CA VAL A 104 5.34 18.94 -8.64
C VAL A 104 6.42 19.45 -7.68
N VAL A 105 7.39 18.60 -7.34
CA VAL A 105 8.53 18.98 -6.50
C VAL A 105 9.68 19.46 -7.39
N TYR A 106 10.21 20.64 -7.08
CA TYR A 106 11.37 21.24 -7.76
C TYR A 106 12.44 21.61 -6.72
N PRO A 107 13.72 21.23 -6.90
CA PRO A 107 14.78 21.55 -5.95
C PRO A 107 15.12 23.05 -5.99
N ARG A 108 15.16 23.67 -4.80
CA ARG A 108 15.65 25.05 -4.61
C ARG A 108 17.06 25.03 -4.01
N ASN A 109 17.83 26.08 -4.26
CA ASN A 109 19.18 26.28 -3.71
C ASN A 109 20.15 25.14 -4.08
N VAL A 110 20.16 24.74 -5.35
CA VAL A 110 21.10 23.73 -5.87
C VAL A 110 22.54 24.28 -5.81
N ASN A 111 23.45 23.51 -5.22
CA ASN A 111 24.87 23.85 -5.09
C ASN A 111 25.75 22.61 -5.38
N ALA A 112 27.07 22.77 -5.36
CA ALA A 112 28.00 21.68 -5.65
C ALA A 112 27.92 20.49 -4.68
N GLU A 113 27.45 20.70 -3.45
CA GLU A 113 27.32 19.68 -2.41
C GLU A 113 26.06 18.83 -2.60
N ASN A 114 24.93 19.45 -2.96
CA ASN A 114 23.63 18.78 -3.08
C ASN A 114 23.30 18.30 -4.51
N ALA A 115 23.91 18.88 -5.55
CA ALA A 115 23.59 18.55 -6.95
C ALA A 115 23.77 17.07 -7.30
N ALA A 116 24.73 16.38 -6.67
CA ALA A 116 25.00 14.97 -6.91
C ALA A 116 23.92 14.02 -6.33
N ILE A 117 23.29 14.39 -5.21
CA ILE A 117 22.33 13.52 -4.49
C ILE A 117 20.86 13.82 -4.82
N LEU A 118 20.56 15.05 -5.26
CA LEU A 118 19.21 15.48 -5.63
C LEU A 118 18.50 14.57 -6.67
N PRO A 119 19.15 14.06 -7.74
CA PRO A 119 18.50 13.14 -8.69
C PRO A 119 18.05 11.83 -8.04
N VAL A 120 18.77 11.35 -7.02
CA VAL A 120 18.42 10.13 -6.27
C VAL A 120 17.27 10.45 -5.30
N MET A 121 17.35 11.55 -4.55
CA MET A 121 16.32 11.97 -3.60
C MET A 121 14.96 12.33 -4.24
N LEU A 122 14.97 12.72 -5.52
CA LEU A 122 13.78 13.09 -6.28
C LEU A 122 13.37 12.03 -7.31
N SER A 123 13.98 10.84 -7.29
CA SER A 123 13.61 9.74 -8.17
C SER A 123 12.19 9.26 -7.88
N SER A 124 11.31 9.35 -8.88
CA SER A 124 10.01 8.68 -8.90
C SER A 124 10.06 7.30 -9.57
N LYS A 125 11.24 6.85 -10.02
CA LYS A 125 11.41 5.55 -10.66
C LYS A 125 11.23 4.42 -9.64
N LEU A 126 10.46 3.40 -10.00
CA LEU A 126 10.36 2.15 -9.26
C LEU A 126 11.73 1.43 -9.18
N LEU A 127 11.89 0.61 -8.15
CA LEU A 127 13.03 -0.30 -8.01
C LEU A 127 12.89 -1.47 -9.02
N PRO A 128 14.00 -2.06 -9.53
CA PRO A 128 13.94 -3.05 -10.61
C PRO A 128 13.05 -4.27 -10.32
N GLU A 129 13.03 -4.73 -9.07
CA GLU A 129 12.16 -5.81 -8.60
C GLU A 129 10.67 -5.43 -8.63
N MET A 130 10.34 -4.16 -8.36
CA MET A 130 8.97 -3.64 -8.48
C MET A 130 8.56 -3.45 -9.95
N GLU A 131 9.49 -3.06 -10.83
CA GLU A 131 9.24 -3.01 -12.28
C GLU A 131 8.95 -4.40 -12.85
N ALA A 132 9.73 -5.41 -12.44
CA ALA A 132 9.51 -6.80 -12.80
C ALA A 132 8.17 -7.36 -12.24
N GLU A 133 7.82 -6.98 -11.01
CA GLU A 133 6.54 -7.38 -10.40
C GLU A 133 5.34 -6.71 -11.11
N GLU A 134 5.43 -5.43 -11.48
CA GLU A 134 4.37 -4.74 -12.25
C GLU A 134 4.21 -5.32 -13.66
N ALA A 135 5.32 -5.64 -14.35
CA ALA A 135 5.28 -6.33 -15.64
C ALA A 135 4.59 -7.70 -15.51
N THR A 136 5.00 -8.51 -14.55
CA THR A 136 4.40 -9.83 -14.27
C THR A 136 2.91 -9.73 -13.94
N LYS A 137 2.50 -8.72 -13.15
CA LYS A 137 1.09 -8.46 -12.83
C LYS A 137 0.29 -8.01 -14.07
N ARG A 138 0.87 -7.19 -14.94
CA ARG A 138 0.26 -6.74 -16.21
C ARG A 138 0.05 -7.91 -17.17
N ASP A 139 1.04 -8.77 -17.35
CA ASP A 139 0.94 -9.92 -18.25
C ASP A 139 -0.09 -10.94 -17.75
N ASN A 140 -0.11 -11.21 -16.44
CA ASN A 140 -1.14 -12.04 -15.80
C ASN A 140 -2.55 -11.45 -15.90
N LEU A 141 -2.68 -10.11 -15.90
CA LEU A 141 -3.98 -9.43 -16.04
C LEU A 141 -4.50 -9.45 -17.48
N LEU A 142 -3.60 -9.38 -18.47
CA LEU A 142 -3.92 -9.40 -19.91
C LEU A 142 -3.98 -10.82 -20.50
N SER A 143 -3.52 -11.84 -19.77
CA SER A 143 -3.58 -13.24 -20.18
C SER A 143 -5.00 -13.66 -20.61
N GLY A 144 -5.11 -14.26 -21.78
CA GLY A 144 -6.39 -14.65 -22.39
C GLY A 144 -7.20 -13.51 -23.05
N ILE A 145 -6.76 -12.25 -22.98
CA ILE A 145 -7.42 -11.09 -23.64
C ILE A 145 -6.50 -10.24 -24.52
N THR A 146 -5.21 -10.57 -24.64
CA THR A 146 -4.23 -9.86 -25.51
C THR A 146 -4.63 -9.80 -26.98
N ASN A 147 -5.47 -10.74 -27.44
CA ASN A 147 -6.03 -10.79 -28.80
C ASN A 147 -7.18 -9.79 -29.05
N LEU A 148 -7.70 -9.12 -28.02
CA LEU A 148 -8.74 -8.11 -28.14
C LEU A 148 -8.14 -6.72 -28.43
N THR A 149 -8.93 -5.83 -29.02
CA THR A 149 -8.58 -4.40 -29.11
C THR A 149 -8.45 -3.80 -27.70
N VAL A 150 -7.68 -2.71 -27.55
CA VAL A 150 -7.51 -2.02 -26.25
C VAL A 150 -8.86 -1.68 -25.60
N SER A 151 -9.86 -1.28 -26.40
CA SER A 151 -11.23 -1.06 -25.92
C SER A 151 -11.88 -2.32 -25.35
N GLY A 152 -11.78 -3.46 -26.06
CA GLY A 152 -12.30 -4.75 -25.60
C GLY A 152 -11.55 -5.33 -24.39
N GLN A 153 -10.25 -5.05 -24.28
CA GLN A 153 -9.46 -5.36 -23.07
C GLN A 153 -9.98 -4.54 -21.87
N ILE A 154 -10.16 -3.22 -22.03
CA ILE A 154 -10.71 -2.35 -20.98
C ILE A 154 -12.12 -2.78 -20.57
N GLU A 155 -12.98 -3.16 -21.52
CA GLU A 155 -14.33 -3.66 -21.24
C GLU A 155 -14.30 -4.97 -20.44
N LYS A 156 -13.56 -5.98 -20.90
CA LYS A 156 -13.41 -7.26 -20.19
C LYS A 156 -12.83 -7.09 -18.78
N LEU A 157 -11.87 -6.18 -18.60
CA LEU A 157 -11.28 -5.90 -17.30
C LEU A 157 -12.26 -5.17 -16.38
N LYS A 158 -13.08 -4.24 -16.88
CA LYS A 158 -14.17 -3.63 -16.10
C LYS A 158 -15.17 -4.67 -15.62
N THR A 159 -15.73 -5.49 -16.52
CA THR A 159 -16.67 -6.55 -16.13
C THR A 159 -16.09 -7.49 -15.08
N ARG A 160 -14.79 -7.83 -15.19
CA ARG A 160 -14.09 -8.66 -14.18
C ARG A 160 -13.96 -7.95 -12.83
N ILE A 161 -13.68 -6.65 -12.81
CA ILE A 161 -13.63 -5.83 -11.58
C ILE A 161 -15.02 -5.76 -10.94
N ASP A 162 -16.08 -5.52 -11.72
CA ASP A 162 -17.46 -5.41 -11.24
C ASP A 162 -17.95 -6.75 -10.64
N MET A 163 -17.64 -7.87 -11.30
CA MET A 163 -17.92 -9.22 -10.76
C MET A 163 -17.19 -9.50 -9.44
N ILE A 164 -15.90 -9.16 -9.35
CA ILE A 164 -15.11 -9.35 -8.12
C ILE A 164 -15.65 -8.46 -6.99
N GLY A 165 -16.00 -7.20 -7.28
CA GLY A 165 -16.62 -6.29 -6.32
C GLY A 165 -17.93 -6.84 -5.76
N SER A 166 -18.82 -7.31 -6.64
CA SER A 166 -20.10 -7.91 -6.22
C SER A 166 -19.92 -9.19 -5.40
N ALA A 167 -18.90 -10.02 -5.72
CA ALA A 167 -18.55 -11.19 -4.92
C ALA A 167 -18.01 -10.81 -3.52
N CYS A 168 -17.13 -9.82 -3.43
CA CYS A 168 -16.62 -9.30 -2.16
C CYS A 168 -17.73 -8.72 -1.29
N GLU A 169 -18.61 -7.87 -1.83
CA GLU A 169 -19.79 -7.36 -1.12
C GLU A 169 -20.69 -8.47 -0.60
N THR A 170 -20.86 -9.55 -1.38
CA THR A 170 -21.68 -10.70 -0.99
C THR A 170 -21.03 -11.48 0.15
N ALA A 171 -19.72 -11.71 0.07
CA ALA A 171 -18.95 -12.36 1.13
C ALA A 171 -18.98 -11.54 2.43
N GLU A 172 -18.81 -10.22 2.38
CA GLU A 172 -18.92 -9.34 3.55
C GLU A 172 -20.29 -9.44 4.24
N LYS A 173 -21.38 -9.41 3.46
CA LYS A 173 -22.75 -9.56 3.97
C LYS A 173 -22.95 -10.93 4.64
N VAL A 174 -22.47 -12.02 4.03
CA VAL A 174 -22.52 -13.37 4.58
C VAL A 174 -21.68 -13.50 5.86
N ILE A 175 -20.48 -12.92 5.91
CA ILE A 175 -19.61 -12.91 7.09
C ILE A 175 -20.23 -12.09 8.23
N ALA A 176 -20.81 -10.92 7.94
CA ALA A 176 -21.47 -10.07 8.93
C ALA A 176 -22.68 -10.78 9.58
N GLU A 177 -23.55 -11.40 8.76
CA GLU A 177 -24.70 -12.16 9.25
C GLU A 177 -24.28 -13.42 10.01
N SER A 178 -23.22 -14.11 9.56
CA SER A 178 -22.63 -15.23 10.30
C SER A 178 -22.10 -14.80 11.67
N ARG A 179 -21.37 -13.68 11.75
CA ARG A 179 -20.87 -13.13 13.03
C ARG A 179 -22.00 -12.72 13.97
N LYS A 180 -23.13 -12.25 13.45
CA LYS A 180 -24.35 -11.97 14.22
C LYS A 180 -24.96 -13.27 14.76
N ASN A 181 -25.12 -14.29 13.91
CA ASN A 181 -25.76 -15.55 14.28
C ASN A 181 -24.92 -16.45 15.22
N TYR A 182 -23.59 -16.29 15.22
CA TYR A 182 -22.69 -16.94 16.19
C TYR A 182 -22.32 -16.03 17.40
N GLY A 183 -22.96 -14.87 17.56
CA GLY A 183 -22.71 -13.95 18.69
C GLY A 183 -21.36 -13.19 18.65
N LEU A 184 -20.51 -13.45 17.66
CA LEU A 184 -19.16 -12.87 17.43
C LEU A 184 -19.15 -11.36 17.09
N GLY A 185 -20.28 -10.67 17.29
CA GLY A 185 -20.42 -9.22 17.17
C GLY A 185 -20.35 -8.48 18.52
N ALA A 186 -20.69 -9.12 19.64
CA ALA A 186 -20.82 -8.46 20.94
C ALA A 186 -19.74 -8.91 21.94
N ARG A 187 -19.13 -7.96 22.66
CA ARG A 187 -18.19 -8.23 23.77
C ARG A 187 -18.87 -8.72 25.07
N GLN A 188 -20.17 -8.99 25.03
CA GLN A 188 -20.92 -9.61 26.11
C GLN A 188 -21.42 -10.96 25.60
N GLY A 189 -21.02 -12.03 26.28
CA GLY A 189 -21.29 -13.41 25.87
C GLY A 189 -22.77 -13.76 25.99
N ALA A 190 -23.52 -13.58 24.90
CA ALA A 190 -24.83 -14.20 24.75
C ALA A 190 -24.64 -15.70 24.52
N ASN A 191 -25.11 -16.52 25.46
CA ASN A 191 -25.48 -17.91 25.17
C ASN A 191 -26.53 -17.94 24.03
N LEU A 192 -26.71 -19.11 23.40
CA LEU A 192 -27.67 -19.43 22.31
C LEU A 192 -27.11 -19.45 20.87
N GLY A 193 -26.02 -20.19 20.67
CA GLY A 193 -25.99 -21.15 19.55
C GLY A 193 -26.44 -22.53 20.05
N PRO A 194 -26.78 -23.51 19.16
CA PRO A 194 -26.96 -24.89 19.60
C PRO A 194 -25.67 -25.34 20.30
N THR A 195 -25.80 -25.97 21.47
CA THR A 195 -24.64 -26.35 22.30
C THR A 195 -23.74 -27.28 21.50
N LEU A 196 -22.62 -26.73 21.01
CA LEU A 196 -21.64 -27.49 20.23
C LEU A 196 -21.23 -28.71 21.07
N ASP A 197 -21.39 -29.90 20.51
CA ASP A 197 -21.21 -31.12 21.31
C ASP A 197 -19.82 -31.16 21.95
N LYS A 198 -19.72 -31.72 23.15
CA LYS A 198 -18.48 -31.67 23.92
C LYS A 198 -17.31 -32.35 23.21
N ALA A 199 -17.55 -33.35 22.36
CA ALA A 199 -16.54 -33.94 21.49
C ALA A 199 -16.20 -33.07 20.28
N GLN A 200 -17.18 -32.35 19.69
CA GLN A 200 -16.91 -31.36 18.63
C GLN A 200 -16.10 -30.17 19.14
N ALA A 201 -16.45 -29.63 20.31
CA ALA A 201 -15.71 -28.55 20.96
C ALA A 201 -14.26 -28.97 21.29
N ALA A 202 -14.07 -30.18 21.84
CA ALA A 202 -12.74 -30.73 22.10
C ALA A 202 -11.93 -30.89 20.80
N LYS A 203 -12.56 -31.40 19.72
CA LYS A 203 -11.90 -31.57 18.42
C LYS A 203 -11.49 -30.24 17.78
N ILE A 204 -12.31 -29.19 17.88
CA ILE A 204 -11.91 -27.84 17.44
C ILE A 204 -10.73 -27.32 18.28
N GLN A 205 -10.76 -27.50 19.60
CA GLN A 205 -9.67 -27.06 20.47
C GLN A 205 -8.35 -27.82 20.20
N GLU A 206 -8.42 -29.11 19.89
CA GLU A 206 -7.29 -29.92 19.45
C GLU A 206 -6.73 -29.42 18.11
N GLN A 207 -7.60 -29.17 17.12
CA GLN A 207 -7.21 -28.65 15.81
C GLN A 207 -6.63 -27.22 15.91
N GLU A 208 -7.18 -26.34 16.76
CA GLU A 208 -6.57 -25.04 17.07
C GLU A 208 -5.20 -25.20 17.73
N GLY A 209 -5.04 -26.16 18.65
CA GLY A 209 -3.75 -26.46 19.28
C GLY A 209 -2.70 -26.89 18.25
N LEU A 210 -3.05 -27.82 17.36
CA LEU A 210 -2.19 -28.30 16.27
C LEU A 210 -1.86 -27.17 15.28
N LEU A 211 -2.82 -26.34 14.89
CA LEU A 211 -2.59 -25.18 14.02
C LEU A 211 -1.68 -24.15 14.68
N ARG A 212 -1.87 -23.85 15.96
CA ARG A 212 -0.97 -22.95 16.72
C ARG A 212 0.43 -23.54 16.88
N ALA A 213 0.57 -24.86 17.04
CA ALA A 213 1.88 -25.52 17.05
C ALA A 213 2.56 -25.42 15.68
N ALA A 214 1.85 -25.76 14.60
CA ALA A 214 2.33 -25.67 13.23
C ALA A 214 2.78 -24.24 12.84
N VAL A 215 2.03 -23.22 13.25
CA VAL A 215 2.35 -21.80 12.97
C VAL A 215 3.52 -21.27 13.81
N ASN A 216 3.71 -21.73 15.06
CA ASN A 216 4.78 -21.23 15.92
C ASN A 216 6.10 -22.01 15.81
N TYR A 217 6.06 -23.29 15.39
CA TYR A 217 7.24 -24.15 15.27
C TYR A 217 7.54 -24.59 13.81
N GLY A 218 6.70 -24.22 12.84
CA GLY A 218 6.88 -24.53 11.41
C GLY A 218 6.62 -25.99 11.01
N GLU A 219 6.54 -26.90 11.98
CA GLU A 219 6.57 -28.36 11.80
C GLU A 219 5.37 -28.93 11.01
N GLY A 220 4.24 -28.20 10.97
CA GLY A 220 3.03 -28.61 10.26
C GLY A 220 2.89 -28.12 8.82
N LEU A 221 3.86 -27.38 8.26
CA LEU A 221 3.78 -26.88 6.87
C LEU A 221 3.99 -27.96 5.80
N ARG A 222 4.39 -29.18 6.19
CA ARG A 222 4.48 -30.35 5.29
C ARG A 222 3.26 -31.24 5.44
N VAL A 223 2.23 -31.00 4.62
CA VAL A 223 1.07 -31.89 4.49
C VAL A 223 1.54 -33.27 3.99
N PRO A 224 1.34 -34.36 4.76
CA PRO A 224 1.65 -35.71 4.29
C PRO A 224 0.81 -36.07 3.06
N GLY A 225 1.41 -36.76 2.08
CA GLY A 225 0.80 -36.96 0.75
C GLY A 225 -0.63 -37.52 0.76
N ASP A 226 -0.94 -38.39 1.74
CA ASP A 226 -2.24 -39.06 1.88
C ASP A 226 -3.37 -38.16 2.41
N GLN A 227 -3.08 -36.97 2.98
CA GLN A 227 -4.11 -36.01 3.40
C GLN A 227 -4.62 -35.10 2.28
N ARG A 228 -4.32 -35.40 1.01
CA ARG A 228 -4.83 -34.67 -0.17
C ARG A 228 -6.33 -34.91 -0.48
N GLN A 229 -7.12 -35.36 0.49
CA GLN A 229 -8.58 -35.42 0.37
C GLN A 229 -9.16 -34.00 0.44
N MET A 230 -9.31 -33.38 -0.74
CA MET A 230 -9.97 -32.09 -0.91
C MET A 230 -11.38 -32.13 -0.32
N TYR A 231 -11.66 -31.29 0.67
CA TYR A 231 -13.03 -30.97 1.10
C TYR A 231 -13.71 -30.12 0.03
N SER A 232 -14.15 -30.79 -1.04
CA SER A 232 -14.78 -30.19 -2.21
C SER A 232 -16.21 -29.72 -1.93
N SER A 233 -16.33 -28.61 -1.22
CA SER A 233 -17.55 -27.81 -1.15
C SER A 233 -17.18 -26.33 -0.97
N LEU A 234 -16.76 -25.68 -2.06
CA LEU A 234 -16.80 -24.23 -2.14
C LEU A 234 -18.25 -23.77 -1.85
N PRO A 235 -18.47 -22.77 -0.97
CA PRO A 235 -19.77 -22.13 -0.82
C PRO A 235 -20.33 -21.73 -2.19
N SER A 236 -21.63 -21.94 -2.41
CA SER A 236 -22.25 -21.81 -3.75
C SER A 236 -22.00 -20.45 -4.42
N HIS A 237 -21.87 -19.37 -3.64
CA HIS A 237 -21.56 -18.02 -4.12
C HIS A 237 -20.10 -17.81 -4.59
N LEU A 238 -19.21 -18.79 -4.43
CA LEU A 238 -17.82 -18.75 -4.91
C LEU A 238 -17.57 -19.65 -6.14
N VAL A 239 -18.51 -20.56 -6.45
CA VAL A 239 -18.39 -21.50 -7.57
C VAL A 239 -18.32 -20.77 -8.92
N ASP A 240 -19.11 -19.70 -9.09
CA ASP A 240 -19.16 -18.89 -10.32
C ASP A 240 -18.06 -17.82 -10.41
N VAL A 241 -17.30 -17.59 -9.32
CA VAL A 241 -16.31 -16.50 -9.21
C VAL A 241 -14.89 -16.97 -9.52
N LEU A 242 -14.60 -18.25 -9.25
CA LEU A 242 -13.32 -18.87 -9.58
C LEU A 242 -13.39 -19.52 -10.97
N PRO A 243 -12.60 -19.08 -11.96
CA PRO A 243 -12.50 -19.82 -13.21
C PRO A 243 -11.82 -21.17 -12.92
N PHE A 244 -12.57 -22.27 -13.05
CA PHE A 244 -12.05 -23.63 -13.01
C PHE A 244 -11.22 -23.94 -14.28
N GLY A 245 -10.07 -23.28 -14.38
CA GLY A 245 -9.03 -23.60 -15.36
C GLY A 245 -8.28 -24.85 -14.91
N ASP A 246 -8.70 -26.01 -15.43
CA ASP A 246 -8.03 -27.28 -15.18
C ASP A 246 -6.59 -27.24 -15.73
N GLY A 247 -5.61 -27.25 -14.84
CA GLY A 247 -4.23 -26.86 -15.15
C GLY A 247 -3.29 -27.00 -13.95
N ALA A 248 -2.66 -28.17 -13.82
CA ALA A 248 -1.82 -28.53 -12.68
C ALA A 248 -0.47 -27.79 -12.67
N HIS A 249 -0.44 -26.55 -12.17
CA HIS A 249 0.80 -25.87 -11.82
C HIS A 249 1.28 -26.28 -10.43
N ASN A 250 2.26 -27.18 -10.40
CA ASN A 250 3.07 -27.46 -9.21
C ASN A 250 3.65 -26.16 -8.64
N PHE A 251 3.52 -25.95 -7.33
CA PHE A 251 4.42 -25.06 -6.60
C PHE A 251 5.81 -25.72 -6.58
N GLY A 252 6.64 -25.35 -7.57
CA GLY A 252 8.03 -25.78 -7.65
C GLY A 252 8.85 -25.10 -6.56
N ASP A 253 9.28 -25.88 -5.57
CA ASP A 253 10.20 -25.44 -4.52
C ASP A 253 11.57 -25.14 -5.17
N ASN A 254 11.78 -23.89 -5.58
CA ASN A 254 13.03 -23.43 -6.18
C ASN A 254 13.91 -22.76 -5.12
N SER A 255 14.13 -23.46 -4.00
CA SER A 255 15.23 -23.22 -3.06
C SER A 255 16.58 -23.58 -3.71
N GLY A 256 16.87 -22.97 -4.86
CA GLY A 256 18.00 -23.26 -5.73
C GLY A 256 19.31 -22.66 -5.22
N LEU A 257 20.34 -23.51 -5.11
CA LEU A 257 21.68 -23.11 -4.66
C LEU A 257 22.27 -22.00 -5.55
N PHE A 258 22.85 -20.99 -4.91
CA PHE A 258 24.06 -20.33 -5.41
C PHE A 258 25.14 -20.34 -4.33
N LEU A 259 26.38 -20.44 -4.79
CA LEU A 259 27.63 -20.39 -4.02
C LEU A 259 28.04 -18.94 -3.72
#